data_AF-A0A1N7I0U4-F1
#
_entry.id   AF-A0A1N7I0U4-F1
#
_cell.length_a   1.000
_cell.length_b   1.000
_cell.length_c   1.000
_cell.angle_alpha   90.00
_cell.angle_beta   90.00
_cell.angle_gamma   90.00
#
_symmetry.space_group_name_H-M   'P 1'
#
loop_
_entity.id
_entity.type
_entity.pdbx_description
1 polymer ?
#
loop_
_entity_poly.entity_id
_entity_poly.type
_entity_poly.pdbx_seq_one_letter_code
_entity_poly.pdbx_strand_id
1 'polypeptide(L)'
;MKKTVFLFLCFSQAVLAQHKKKNPPPVPPEKQFEYSLTKEELLNDELKGSQWYFDLKNYDQIQLSFDKNKAQPDVLYFVDAKNFRININQKHCKSLIKGTYEIMKKTEEPMIRPVGYHPFRITTPYQKCVDKFSFFLLRNLDISLDEKGQVMEMKTIEEVAPVHIISI
;
A
#
# COMPACT_ATOMS: atom_id res chain seq x y z
N MET A 1 -80.61 18.88 6.60
CA MET A 1 -79.21 19.20 6.19
C MET A 1 -78.44 19.47 7.48
N LYS A 2 -77.31 18.86 7.85
CA LYS A 2 -76.22 18.14 7.19
C LYS A 2 -75.73 17.06 8.17
N LYS A 3 -75.23 15.94 7.64
CA LYS A 3 -74.53 14.88 8.38
C LYS A 3 -73.16 15.41 8.80
N THR A 4 -72.72 15.12 10.03
CA THR A 4 -71.32 15.33 10.42
C THR A 4 -70.79 14.05 11.02
N VAL A 5 -69.97 13.35 10.25
CA VAL A 5 -69.24 12.14 10.63
C VAL A 5 -67.93 12.60 11.27
N PHE A 6 -67.65 12.16 12.49
CA PHE A 6 -66.35 12.35 13.13
C PHE A 6 -65.40 11.24 12.67
N LEU A 7 -64.46 11.58 11.78
CA LEU A 7 -63.37 10.69 11.38
C LEU A 7 -62.22 10.84 12.38
N PHE A 8 -61.93 9.78 13.13
CA PHE A 8 -60.71 9.69 13.94
C PHE A 8 -59.53 9.39 13.00
N LEU A 9 -58.71 10.39 12.71
CA LEU A 9 -57.42 10.25 12.03
C LEU A 9 -56.30 10.30 13.07
N CYS A 10 -55.84 9.14 13.50
CA CYS A 10 -54.61 9.00 14.26
C CYS A 10 -53.42 9.30 13.34
N PHE A 11 -52.92 10.54 13.36
CA PHE A 11 -51.61 10.86 12.79
C PHE A 11 -50.53 10.38 13.76
N SER A 12 -50.03 9.17 13.52
CA SER A 12 -48.76 8.72 14.08
C SER A 12 -47.66 9.67 13.59
N GLN A 13 -47.07 10.42 14.52
CA GLN A 13 -45.85 11.18 14.23
C GLN A 13 -44.73 10.17 13.96
N ALA A 14 -44.49 9.87 12.69
CA ALA A 14 -43.24 9.26 12.28
C ALA A 14 -42.16 10.34 12.40
N VAL A 15 -41.51 10.38 13.56
CA VAL A 15 -40.23 11.09 13.70
C VAL A 15 -39.24 10.35 12.81
N LEU A 16 -39.08 10.82 11.57
CA LEU A 16 -37.94 10.50 10.74
C LEU A 16 -36.71 11.05 11.48
N ALA A 17 -36.08 10.19 12.29
CA ALA A 17 -34.71 10.39 12.71
C ALA A 17 -33.84 10.32 11.45
N GLN A 18 -33.73 11.45 10.74
CA GLN A 18 -32.61 11.67 9.86
C GLN A 18 -31.37 11.61 10.75
N HIS A 19 -30.75 10.44 10.80
CA HIS A 19 -29.34 10.34 11.15
C HIS A 19 -28.61 11.25 10.16
N LYS A 20 -28.39 12.51 10.55
CA LYS A 20 -27.29 13.30 10.03
C LYS A 20 -26.07 12.43 10.27
N LYS A 21 -25.60 11.74 9.22
CA LYS A 21 -24.22 11.28 9.16
C LYS A 21 -23.42 12.53 9.51
N LYS A 22 -22.88 12.58 10.73
CA LYS A 22 -21.83 13.54 11.04
C LYS A 22 -20.76 13.22 10.02
N ASN A 23 -20.59 14.09 9.03
CA ASN A 23 -19.37 14.10 8.26
C ASN A 23 -18.26 14.12 9.30
N PRO A 24 -17.30 13.19 9.25
CA PRO A 24 -16.13 13.29 10.10
C PRO A 24 -15.59 14.72 9.94
N PRO A 25 -15.17 15.37 11.05
CA PRO A 25 -14.61 16.71 10.95
C PRO A 25 -13.54 16.70 9.86
N PRO A 26 -13.55 17.68 8.94
CA PRO A 26 -12.50 17.77 7.94
C PRO A 26 -11.17 17.83 8.69
N VAL A 27 -10.29 16.88 8.38
CA VAL A 27 -8.93 16.87 8.90
C VAL A 27 -8.34 18.25 8.60
N PRO A 28 -7.78 18.97 9.60
CA PRO A 28 -7.21 20.28 9.37
C PRO A 28 -6.17 20.22 8.24
N PRO A 29 -6.18 21.16 7.29
CA PRO A 29 -5.20 21.20 6.19
C PRO A 29 -3.76 21.47 6.67
N GLU A 30 -3.56 21.72 7.97
CA GLU A 30 -2.26 21.94 8.58
C GLU A 30 -1.58 20.62 8.93
N LYS A 31 -1.00 19.97 7.92
CA LYS A 31 0.25 19.19 8.01
C LYS A 31 0.77 18.71 6.65
N GLN A 32 0.46 19.42 5.57
CA GLN A 32 1.28 19.31 4.34
C GLN A 32 2.59 20.09 4.56
N PHE A 33 3.36 19.71 5.57
CA PHE A 33 4.75 20.16 5.63
C PHE A 33 5.47 19.42 4.52
N GLU A 34 6.10 20.19 3.65
CA GLU A 34 7.04 19.74 2.63
C GLU A 34 8.26 19.15 3.35
N TYR A 35 8.08 17.96 3.92
CA TYR A 35 9.13 17.23 4.58
C TYR A 35 9.96 16.56 3.47
N SER A 36 11.21 16.99 3.28
CA SER A 36 12.13 16.27 2.41
C SER A 36 12.69 15.08 3.19
N LEU A 37 12.44 13.87 2.69
CA LEU A 37 12.97 12.66 3.29
C LEU A 37 14.51 12.70 3.33
N THR A 38 15.11 12.48 4.51
CA THR A 38 16.56 12.36 4.62
C THR A 38 17.00 10.91 4.43
N LYS A 39 18.28 10.70 4.08
CA LYS A 39 18.80 9.34 3.85
C LYS A 39 18.76 8.48 5.12
N GLU A 40 18.90 9.10 6.28
CA GLU A 40 18.91 8.44 7.58
C GLU A 40 17.58 7.77 7.91
N GLU A 41 16.49 8.24 7.29
CA GLU A 41 15.13 7.72 7.45
C GLU A 41 14.80 6.56 6.51
N LEU A 42 15.70 6.26 5.56
CA LEU A 42 15.56 5.15 4.64
C LEU A 42 16.35 3.93 5.11
N LEU A 43 15.79 2.74 4.89
CA LEU A 43 16.47 1.45 5.06
C LEU A 43 17.42 1.14 3.90
N ASN A 44 17.46 1.96 2.86
CA ASN A 44 18.21 1.69 1.63
C ASN A 44 19.69 1.37 1.87
N ASP A 45 20.36 2.14 2.73
CA ASP A 45 21.78 1.92 3.05
C ASP A 45 22.03 0.67 3.92
N GLU A 46 21.04 0.23 4.68
CA GLU A 46 21.09 -0.99 5.49
C GLU A 46 20.80 -2.24 4.64
N LEU A 47 19.91 -2.10 3.65
CA LEU A 47 19.47 -3.18 2.78
C LEU A 47 20.43 -3.42 1.61
N LYS A 48 21.21 -2.42 1.17
CA LYS A 48 22.10 -2.60 0.00
C LYS A 48 23.04 -3.80 0.19
N GLY A 49 23.16 -4.62 -0.84
CA GLY A 49 23.94 -5.85 -0.82
C GLY A 49 23.22 -7.06 -0.20
N SER A 50 22.07 -6.89 0.45
CA SER A 50 21.35 -7.98 1.10
C SER A 50 20.57 -8.84 0.10
N GLN A 51 20.54 -10.15 0.36
CA GLN A 51 19.82 -11.15 -0.42
C GLN A 51 18.82 -11.88 0.47
N TRP A 52 17.57 -11.92 0.03
CA TRP A 52 16.48 -12.58 0.71
C TRP A 52 15.87 -13.64 -0.18
N TYR A 53 15.69 -14.82 0.41
CA TYR A 53 15.27 -16.01 -0.29
C TYR A 53 13.79 -16.25 -0.01
N PHE A 54 13.02 -16.67 -1.01
CA PHE A 54 11.59 -16.93 -0.85
C PHE A 54 11.12 -17.98 -1.88
N ASP A 55 9.89 -18.47 -1.70
CA ASP A 55 9.23 -19.33 -2.67
C ASP A 55 7.98 -18.63 -3.19
N LEU A 56 8.01 -18.19 -4.45
CA LEU A 56 6.86 -17.52 -5.05
C LEU A 56 5.62 -18.43 -5.13
N LYS A 57 5.75 -19.75 -5.01
CA LYS A 57 4.57 -20.65 -4.92
C LYS A 57 3.69 -20.35 -3.71
N ASN A 58 4.25 -19.79 -2.64
CA ASN A 58 3.54 -19.48 -1.40
C ASN A 58 3.13 -18.00 -1.30
N TYR A 59 3.18 -17.27 -2.41
CA TYR A 59 2.85 -15.85 -2.45
C TYR A 59 1.36 -15.56 -2.30
N ASP A 60 1.00 -14.62 -1.42
CA ASP A 60 -0.39 -14.26 -1.08
C ASP A 60 -0.79 -12.83 -1.50
N GLN A 61 -0.11 -12.27 -2.50
CA GLN A 61 -0.34 -10.92 -3.06
C GLN A 61 0.05 -9.74 -2.18
N ILE A 62 0.00 -9.85 -0.86
CA ILE A 62 0.19 -8.71 0.05
C ILE A 62 1.46 -8.80 0.86
N GLN A 63 2.10 -9.96 0.92
CA GLN A 63 3.37 -10.14 1.61
C GLN A 63 4.31 -11.12 0.90
N LEU A 64 5.60 -10.98 1.18
CA LEU A 64 6.62 -11.96 0.91
C LEU A 64 7.26 -12.40 2.22
N SER A 65 7.13 -13.68 2.51
CA SER A 65 7.82 -14.32 3.63
C SER A 65 9.20 -14.78 3.17
N PHE A 66 10.23 -14.29 3.85
CA PHE A 66 11.61 -14.69 3.59
C PHE A 66 11.96 -15.94 4.37
N ASP A 67 12.53 -16.90 3.66
CA ASP A 67 13.07 -18.11 4.23
C ASP A 67 14.55 -17.88 4.60
N LYS A 68 14.95 -18.45 5.74
CA LYS A 68 16.36 -18.52 6.14
C LYS A 68 17.14 -19.54 5.31
N ASN A 69 16.44 -20.46 4.64
CA ASN A 69 17.00 -21.48 3.78
C ASN A 69 17.42 -20.90 2.43
N LYS A 70 18.73 -20.80 2.21
CA LYS A 70 19.34 -20.35 0.95
C LYS A 70 19.09 -21.31 -0.23
N ALA A 71 18.49 -22.47 0.00
CA ALA A 71 18.11 -23.41 -1.06
C ALA A 71 16.79 -23.04 -1.75
N GLN A 72 16.07 -22.02 -1.28
CA GLN A 72 14.86 -21.57 -1.96
C GLN A 72 15.18 -21.06 -3.38
N PRO A 73 14.26 -21.27 -4.34
CA PRO A 73 14.53 -20.99 -5.74
C PRO A 73 14.56 -19.50 -6.06
N ASP A 74 13.76 -18.69 -5.35
CA ASP A 74 13.52 -17.30 -5.73
C ASP A 74 14.25 -16.35 -4.77
N VAL A 75 14.85 -15.28 -5.32
CA VAL A 75 15.75 -14.39 -4.58
C VAL A 75 15.43 -12.93 -4.87
N LEU A 76 15.17 -12.14 -3.83
CA LEU A 76 15.17 -10.68 -3.85
C LEU A 76 16.57 -10.20 -3.45
N TYR A 77 17.18 -9.38 -4.29
CA TYR A 77 18.51 -8.83 -4.08
C TYR A 77 18.46 -7.31 -4.20
N PHE A 78 18.77 -6.61 -3.11
CA PHE A 78 18.98 -5.17 -3.11
C PHE A 78 20.41 -4.90 -3.60
N VAL A 79 20.56 -4.59 -4.89
CA VAL A 79 21.87 -4.52 -5.56
C VAL A 79 22.72 -3.39 -5.00
N ASP A 80 22.10 -2.23 -4.86
CA ASP A 80 22.68 -1.00 -4.34
C ASP A 80 21.60 -0.20 -3.61
N ALA A 81 21.91 1.00 -3.12
CA ALA A 81 20.98 1.84 -2.36
C ALA A 81 19.78 2.38 -3.18
N LYS A 82 19.62 2.01 -4.46
CA LYS A 82 18.52 2.45 -5.32
C LYS A 82 17.85 1.30 -6.05
N ASN A 83 18.61 0.28 -6.43
CA ASN A 83 18.18 -0.76 -7.35
C ASN A 83 18.01 -2.10 -6.65
N PHE A 84 16.94 -2.81 -7.00
CA PHE A 84 16.74 -4.21 -6.61
C PHE A 84 16.59 -5.10 -7.84
N ARG A 85 16.75 -6.41 -7.61
CA ARG A 85 16.48 -7.48 -8.57
C ARG A 85 15.74 -8.61 -7.89
N ILE A 86 14.74 -9.17 -8.55
CA ILE A 86 14.10 -10.41 -8.14
C ILE A 86 14.41 -11.46 -9.21
N ASN A 87 15.10 -12.52 -8.81
CA ASN A 87 15.37 -13.68 -9.64
C ASN A 87 14.38 -14.78 -9.28
N ILE A 88 13.53 -15.15 -10.23
CA ILE A 88 12.61 -16.28 -10.13
C ILE A 88 13.25 -17.47 -10.82
N ASN A 89 13.41 -18.59 -10.11
CA ASN A 89 14.05 -19.80 -10.64
C ASN A 89 13.26 -21.06 -10.28
N GLN A 90 12.00 -21.06 -10.68
CA GLN A 90 11.11 -22.21 -10.51
C GLN A 90 11.28 -23.20 -11.68
N LYS A 91 10.89 -24.46 -11.46
CA LYS A 91 11.08 -25.58 -12.42
C LYS A 91 10.65 -25.25 -13.86
N HIS A 92 9.55 -24.52 -14.03
CA HIS A 92 9.00 -24.13 -15.34
C HIS A 92 8.99 -22.62 -15.57
N CYS A 93 9.63 -21.84 -14.69
CA CYS A 93 9.62 -20.40 -14.76
C CYS A 93 10.95 -19.80 -14.32
N LYS A 94 11.67 -19.21 -15.27
CA LYS A 94 12.89 -18.45 -15.01
C LYS A 94 12.69 -17.01 -15.45
N SER A 95 12.75 -16.08 -14.51
CA SER A 95 12.40 -14.69 -14.75
C SER A 95 13.30 -13.75 -13.95
N LEU A 96 13.67 -12.62 -14.56
CA LEU A 96 14.41 -11.57 -13.88
C LEU A 96 13.58 -10.29 -13.89
N ILE A 97 13.23 -9.82 -12.69
CA ILE A 97 12.53 -8.55 -12.46
C ILE A 97 13.54 -7.57 -11.86
N LYS A 98 13.53 -6.34 -12.33
CA LYS A 98 14.39 -5.25 -11.85
C LYS A 98 13.51 -4.08 -11.47
N GLY A 99 14.00 -3.26 -10.56
CA GLY A 99 13.29 -2.07 -10.14
C GLY A 99 14.11 -1.17 -9.24
N THR A 100 13.43 -0.13 -8.77
CA THR A 100 13.97 0.85 -7.83
C THR A 100 13.17 0.83 -6.54
N TYR A 101 13.78 1.23 -5.44
CA TYR A 101 13.11 1.25 -4.14
C TYR A 101 13.59 2.40 -3.27
N GLU A 102 12.66 2.91 -2.47
CA GLU A 102 12.91 3.57 -1.19
C GLU A 102 12.02 2.87 -0.17
N ILE A 103 12.58 2.51 0.99
CA ILE A 103 11.83 1.88 2.08
C ILE A 103 12.08 2.70 3.32
N MET A 104 11.02 3.28 3.87
CA MET A 104 11.09 4.06 5.11
C MET A 104 11.37 3.14 6.29
N LYS A 105 12.21 3.62 7.21
CA LYS A 105 12.30 3.06 8.55
C LYS A 105 10.93 3.21 9.21
N LYS A 106 10.42 2.14 9.81
CA LYS A 106 9.11 2.15 10.47
C LYS A 106 9.13 3.17 11.61
N THR A 107 8.55 4.34 11.39
CA THR A 107 8.23 5.33 12.43
C THR A 107 6.76 5.19 12.82
N GLU A 108 6.39 5.58 14.04
CA GLU A 108 5.01 5.48 14.55
C GLU A 108 3.97 6.07 13.57
N GLU A 109 2.79 5.44 13.47
CA GLU A 109 1.73 5.81 12.53
C GLU A 109 1.05 7.17 12.84
N PRO A 110 0.45 7.85 11.84
CA PRO A 110 0.48 7.58 10.41
C PRO A 110 1.46 8.51 9.67
N MET A 111 2.35 7.93 8.86
CA MET A 111 3.28 8.70 8.03
C MET A 111 2.56 9.15 6.76
N ILE A 112 2.32 10.47 6.62
CA ILE A 112 2.01 11.08 5.32
C ILE A 112 3.28 10.92 4.48
N ARG A 113 3.17 10.29 3.30
CA ARG A 113 4.33 10.15 2.42
C ARG A 113 4.86 11.53 2.01
N PRO A 114 6.15 11.81 2.24
CA PRO A 114 6.75 13.08 1.90
C PRO A 114 6.81 13.27 0.39
N VAL A 115 6.84 14.54 0.00
CA VAL A 115 7.05 14.94 -1.39
C VAL A 115 8.42 14.45 -1.84
N GLY A 116 8.47 13.76 -2.98
CA GLY A 116 9.71 13.21 -3.54
C GLY A 116 10.10 11.80 -3.08
N TYR A 117 9.26 11.12 -2.28
CA TYR A 117 9.44 9.69 -2.01
C TYR A 117 9.22 8.85 -3.26
N HIS A 118 10.17 7.97 -3.57
CA HIS A 118 10.13 7.07 -4.71
C HIS A 118 9.78 5.65 -4.26
N PRO A 119 8.53 5.20 -4.43
CA PRO A 119 8.09 3.91 -3.90
C PRO A 119 8.77 2.74 -4.60
N PHE A 120 8.62 1.56 -4.00
CA PHE A 120 9.06 0.31 -4.59
C PHE A 120 8.36 0.09 -5.93
N ARG A 121 9.14 0.03 -7.01
CA ARG A 121 8.61 -0.01 -8.37
C ARG A 121 9.48 -0.84 -9.30
N ILE A 122 8.84 -1.70 -10.08
CA ILE A 122 9.54 -2.45 -11.13
C ILE A 122 9.74 -1.59 -12.39
N THR A 123 10.89 -1.79 -13.04
CA THR A 123 11.20 -1.24 -14.37
C THR A 123 11.10 -2.31 -15.46
N THR A 124 11.11 -3.58 -15.07
CA THR A 124 10.92 -4.69 -16.02
C THR A 124 9.46 -4.73 -16.49
N PRO A 125 9.20 -4.94 -17.79
CA PRO A 125 7.85 -5.15 -18.31
C PRO A 125 7.15 -6.36 -17.70
N TYR A 126 5.83 -6.44 -17.86
CA TYR A 126 5.02 -7.59 -17.45
C TYR A 126 5.60 -8.92 -17.96
N GLN A 127 5.67 -9.92 -17.07
CA GLN A 127 6.16 -11.26 -17.40
C GLN A 127 5.07 -12.30 -17.14
N LYS A 128 4.59 -12.94 -18.22
CA LYS A 128 3.55 -13.98 -18.18
C LYS A 128 3.89 -15.16 -17.25
N CYS A 129 5.18 -15.44 -17.10
CA CYS A 129 5.71 -16.53 -16.28
C CYS A 129 5.33 -16.40 -14.79
N VAL A 130 5.26 -15.16 -14.31
CA VAL A 130 4.89 -14.79 -12.94
C VAL A 130 3.78 -13.75 -13.00
N ASP A 131 2.69 -14.10 -13.67
CA ASP A 131 1.60 -13.19 -14.05
C ASP A 131 1.01 -12.41 -12.88
N LYS A 132 0.57 -13.11 -11.82
CA LYS A 132 -0.05 -12.52 -10.62
C LYS A 132 0.93 -11.61 -9.89
N PHE A 133 2.18 -12.06 -9.78
CA PHE A 133 3.23 -11.31 -9.10
C PHE A 133 3.64 -10.08 -9.90
N SER A 134 3.87 -10.22 -11.22
CA SER A 134 4.17 -9.12 -12.12
C SER A 134 3.07 -8.07 -12.10
N PHE A 135 1.80 -8.50 -12.20
CA PHE A 135 0.67 -7.58 -12.20
C PHE A 135 0.56 -6.80 -10.89
N PHE A 136 0.85 -7.45 -9.75
CA PHE A 136 0.89 -6.76 -8.47
C PHE A 136 2.05 -5.76 -8.38
N LEU A 137 3.26 -6.17 -8.77
CA LEU A 137 4.47 -5.35 -8.73
C LEU A 137 4.43 -4.13 -9.67
N LEU A 138 3.57 -4.13 -10.70
CA LEU A 138 3.37 -2.98 -11.59
C LEU A 138 2.71 -1.78 -10.89
N ARG A 139 2.15 -1.97 -9.69
CA ARG A 139 1.56 -0.89 -8.89
C ARG A 139 2.66 -0.09 -8.19
N ASN A 140 2.33 1.12 -7.76
CA ASN A 140 3.18 1.85 -6.82
C ASN A 140 3.00 1.20 -5.44
N LEU A 141 4.06 0.56 -4.93
CA LEU A 141 4.00 -0.20 -3.69
C LEU A 141 4.76 0.51 -2.57
N ASP A 142 4.09 0.64 -1.44
CA ASP A 142 4.72 0.96 -0.17
C ASP A 142 5.12 -0.34 0.51
N ILE A 143 6.33 -0.38 1.07
CA ILE A 143 6.91 -1.59 1.63
C ILE A 143 7.23 -1.37 3.09
N SER A 144 6.82 -2.31 3.93
CA SER A 144 7.24 -2.40 5.33
C SER A 144 7.87 -3.76 5.60
N LEU A 145 8.75 -3.78 6.60
CA LEU A 145 9.30 -5.02 7.14
C LEU A 145 8.70 -5.27 8.51
N ASP A 146 8.47 -6.53 8.85
CA ASP A 146 8.17 -6.91 10.23
C ASP A 146 9.39 -6.63 11.13
N GLU A 147 9.18 -6.65 12.45
CA GLU A 147 10.23 -6.33 13.44
C GLU A 147 11.48 -7.22 13.31
N LYS A 148 11.32 -8.40 12.70
CA LYS A 148 12.38 -9.39 12.53
C LYS A 148 13.01 -9.36 11.14
N GLY A 149 12.53 -8.53 10.22
CA GLY A 149 12.95 -8.50 8.81
C GLY A 149 12.73 -9.81 8.06
N GLN A 150 11.78 -10.63 8.50
CA GLN A 150 11.42 -11.92 7.92
C GLN A 150 10.22 -11.83 6.98
N VAL A 151 9.40 -10.80 7.11
CA VAL A 151 8.25 -10.58 6.23
C VAL A 151 8.32 -9.19 5.63
N MET A 152 8.22 -9.12 4.31
CA MET A 152 8.04 -7.88 3.57
C MET A 152 6.56 -7.74 3.21
N GLU A 153 5.90 -6.80 3.87
CA GLU A 153 4.53 -6.42 3.59
C GLU A 153 4.52 -5.39 2.45
N MET A 154 3.55 -5.51 1.56
CA MET A 154 3.41 -4.64 0.40
C MET A 154 1.99 -4.08 0.33
N LYS A 155 1.90 -2.76 0.34
CA LYS A 155 0.62 -2.05 0.25
C LYS A 155 0.59 -1.23 -1.02
N THR A 156 -0.51 -1.31 -1.77
CA THR A 156 -0.71 -0.38 -2.89
C THR A 156 -0.85 1.03 -2.34
N ILE A 157 -0.11 1.96 -2.92
CA ILE A 157 -0.24 3.39 -2.63
C ILE A 157 -1.56 3.85 -3.23
N GLU A 158 -2.54 4.12 -2.36
CA GLU A 158 -3.76 4.82 -2.75
C GLU A 158 -3.40 6.30 -2.97
N GLU A 159 -3.54 6.76 -4.21
CA GLU A 159 -3.45 8.19 -4.53
C GLU A 159 -4.71 8.86 -3.97
N VAL A 160 -4.55 9.61 -2.88
CA VAL A 160 -5.63 10.47 -2.40
C VAL A 160 -5.74 11.62 -3.40
N ALA A 161 -6.84 11.66 -4.17
CA ALA A 161 -7.10 12.74 -5.10
C ALA A 161 -7.02 14.09 -4.35
N PRO A 162 -6.37 15.12 -4.92
CA PRO A 162 -6.33 16.42 -4.28
C PRO A 162 -7.76 16.90 -4.08
N VAL A 163 -8.10 17.24 -2.83
CA VAL A 163 -9.39 17.82 -2.51
C VAL A 163 -9.48 19.13 -3.29
N HIS A 164 -10.29 19.15 -4.35
CA HIS A 164 -10.68 20.40 -4.99
C HIS A 164 -11.43 21.22 -3.95
N ILE A 165 -10.75 22.17 -3.33
CA ILE A 165 -11.38 23.23 -2.55
C ILE A 165 -12.14 24.08 -3.58
N ILE A 166 -13.42 23.78 -3.76
CA ILE A 166 -14.34 24.69 -4.46
C ILE A 166 -14.57 25.84 -3.49
N SER A 167 -13.84 26.94 -3.70
CA SER A 167 -14.16 28.22 -3.09
C SER A 167 -15.55 28.66 -3.59
N ILE A 168 -16.53 28.72 -2.69
CA ILE A 168 -17.83 29.36 -2.90
C ILE A 168 -17.79 30.70 -2.19
#